data_AF-A0A4Q3T7B1-F1
#
_entry.id   AF-A0A4Q3T7B1-F1
#
_cell.length_a   1.000
_cell.length_b   1.000
_cell.length_c   1.000
_cell.angle_alpha   90.00
_cell.angle_beta   90.00
_cell.angle_gamma   90.00
#
_symmetry.space_group_name_H-M   'P 1'
#
loop_
_entity.id
_entity.type
_entity.pdbx_description
1 polymer ?
#
loop_
_entity_poly.entity_id
_entity_poly.type
_entity_poly.pdbx_seq_one_letter_code
_entity_poly.pdbx_strand_id
1 'polypeptide(L)' 'MSALSDIRRRMENAAREAGRDPADVALVAVSKTQAWEAVAPVVAEGQRIFGEN' A
#
# COMPACT_ATOMS: atom_id res chain seq x y z
N MET A 1 0.12 12.30 -8.52
CA MET A 1 0.54 11.02 -7.93
C MET A 1 -0.31 10.83 -6.67
N SER A 2 -0.96 9.68 -6.50
CA SER A 2 -1.74 9.39 -5.29
C SER A 2 -0.81 8.87 -4.18
N ALA A 3 -1.25 8.98 -2.92
CA ALA A 3 -0.48 8.45 -1.79
C ALA A 3 -0.17 6.95 -1.95
N LEU A 4 -1.10 6.16 -2.50
CA LEU A 4 -0.88 4.74 -2.77
C LEU A 4 0.23 4.52 -3.81
N SER A 5 0.20 5.26 -4.92
CA SER A 5 1.24 5.16 -5.96
C SER A 5 2.62 5.58 -5.46
N ASP A 6 2.69 6.59 -4.60
CA ASP A 6 3.94 7.04 -3.98
C ASP A 6 4.52 6.01 -3.02
N ILE A 7 3.68 5.37 -2.20
CA ILE A 7 4.10 4.29 -1.29
C ILE A 7 4.57 3.07 -2.08
N ARG A 8 3.84 2.64 -3.12
CA ARG A 8 4.25 1.51 -3.97
C ARG A 8 5.62 1.74 -4.61
N ARG A 9 5.85 2.92 -5.20
CA ARG A 9 7.16 3.29 -5.75
C ARG A 9 8.28 3.21 -4.72
N ARG A 10 8.04 3.72 -3.49
CA ARG A 10 9.03 3.65 -2.41
C ARG A 10 9.32 2.21 -2.00
N MET A 11 8.30 1.36 -1.93
CA MET A 11 8.47 -0.07 -1.61
C MET A 11 9.26 -0.80 -2.70
N GLU A 12 8.96 -0.54 -3.97
CA GLU A 12 9.69 -1.13 -5.10
C GLU A 12 11.18 -0.76 -5.06
N ASN A 13 11.49 0.52 -4.82
CA ASN A 13 12.88 0.97 -4.70
C ASN A 13 13.59 0.28 -3.52
N ALA A 14 12.95 0.26 -2.34
CA ALA A 14 13.54 -0.36 -1.16
C ALA A 14 13.76 -1.88 -1.33
N ALA A 15 12.84 -2.60 -1.98
CA ALA A 15 13.00 -4.02 -2.28
C ALA A 15 14.20 -4.25 -3.21
N ARG A 16 14.33 -3.44 -4.27
CA ARG A 16 15.45 -3.52 -5.22
C ARG A 16 16.79 -3.20 -4.55
N GLU A 17 16.85 -2.16 -3.73
CA GLU A 17 18.04 -1.80 -2.96
C GLU A 17 18.48 -2.92 -2.00
N ALA A 18 17.52 -3.66 -1.46
CA ALA A 18 17.77 -4.84 -0.61
C ALA A 18 18.05 -6.13 -1.40
N GLY A 19 18.13 -6.09 -2.73
CA GLY A 19 18.35 -7.27 -3.58
C GLY A 19 17.17 -8.26 -3.60
N ARG A 20 15.95 -7.80 -3.31
CA ARG A 20 14.72 -8.60 -3.30
C ARG A 20 13.84 -8.29 -4.50
N ASP A 21 13.01 -9.24 -4.90
CA ASP A 21 11.92 -8.96 -5.85
C ASP A 21 10.86 -8.10 -5.14
N PRO A 22 10.44 -6.95 -5.70
CA PRO A 22 9.29 -6.20 -5.18
C PRO A 22 8.01 -7.03 -5.03
N ALA A 23 7.84 -8.12 -5.79
CA ALA A 23 6.71 -9.03 -5.65
C ALA A 23 6.75 -9.85 -4.34
N ASP A 24 7.90 -9.98 -3.69
CA ASP A 24 8.06 -10.70 -2.42
C ASP A 24 7.61 -9.88 -1.19
N VAL A 25 7.11 -8.65 -1.40
CA VAL A 25 6.62 -7.77 -0.34
C VAL A 25 5.20 -7.30 -0.63
N ALA A 26 4.33 -7.38 0.37
CA ALA A 26 2.94 -6.93 0.27
C ALA A 26 2.73 -5.62 1.05
N LEU A 27 2.02 -4.67 0.45
CA LEU A 27 1.53 -3.49 1.15
C LEU A 27 0.23 -3.84 1.89
N VAL A 28 0.26 -3.81 3.21
CA VAL A 28 -0.94 -3.90 4.06
C VAL A 28 -1.36 -2.50 4.47
N ALA A 29 -2.51 -2.03 3.97
CA ALA A 29 -3.07 -0.74 4.35
C ALA A 29 -3.78 -0.87 5.70
N VAL A 30 -3.34 -0.13 6.72
CA VAL A 30 -3.98 -0.14 8.04
C VAL A 30 -5.23 0.74 7.99
N SER A 31 -6.40 0.13 8.11
CA SER A 31 -7.70 0.82 8.03
C SER A 31 -8.40 0.99 9.36
N LYS A 32 -7.85 0.42 10.45
CA LYS A 32 -8.38 0.66 11.80
C LYS A 32 -8.48 2.15 12.09
N THR A 33 -9.61 2.53 12.67
CA THR A 33 -9.97 3.93 12.98
C THR A 33 -10.13 4.87 11.78
N GLN A 34 -10.07 4.38 10.54
CA GLN A 34 -10.31 5.20 9.36
C GLN A 34 -11.79 5.14 8.97
N ALA A 35 -12.37 6.31 8.67
CA ALA A 35 -13.70 6.37 8.10
C ALA A 35 -13.70 5.87 6.65
N TRP A 36 -14.86 5.46 6.13
CA TRP A 36 -14.98 4.94 4.77
C TRP A 36 -14.49 5.93 3.72
N GLU A 37 -14.71 7.22 3.93
CA GLU A 37 -14.29 8.30 3.03
C GLU A 37 -12.77 8.34 2.83
N ALA A 38 -11.98 7.87 3.80
CA ALA A 38 -10.53 7.74 3.69
C ALA A 38 -10.12 6.43 3.01
N VAL A 39 -10.91 5.36 3.16
CA VAL A 39 -10.61 4.02 2.62
C VAL A 39 -11.05 3.87 1.15
N ALA A 40 -12.21 4.41 0.80
CA ALA A 40 -12.84 4.25 -0.51
C ALA A 40 -11.92 4.65 -1.69
N PRO A 41 -11.19 5.77 -1.65
CA PRO A 41 -10.29 6.15 -2.74
C PRO A 41 -9.17 5.11 -2.95
N VAL A 42 -8.60 4.59 -1.86
CA VAL A 42 -7.50 3.63 -1.90
C VAL A 42 -7.98 2.27 -2.42
N VAL A 43 -9.22 1.88 -2.10
CA VAL A 43 -9.90 0.72 -2.71
C VAL A 43 -10.12 0.93 -4.21
N ALA A 44 -10.60 2.11 -4.62
CA ALA A 44 -10.82 2.43 -6.03
C ALA A 44 -9.51 2.39 -6.85
N GLU A 45 -8.39 2.77 -6.23
CA GLU A 45 -7.04 2.68 -6.82
C GLU A 45 -6.45 1.26 -6.83
N GLY A 46 -7.20 0.26 -6.40
CA GLY A 46 -6.80 -1.15 -6.51
C GLY A 46 -6.04 -1.69 -5.30
N GLN A 47 -6.02 -1.01 -4.15
CA GLN A 47 -5.57 -1.65 -2.91
C GLN A 47 -6.57 -2.71 -2.48
N ARG A 48 -6.07 -3.87 -2.06
CA ARG A 48 -6.90 -5.04 -1.69
C ARG A 48 -6.53 -5.66 -0.35
N ILE A 49 -5.32 -5.40 0.14
CA ILE A 49 -4.83 -5.98 1.39
C ILE A 49 -4.94 -4.91 2.48
N PHE A 50 -5.80 -5.17 3.47
CA PHE A 50 -6.06 -4.28 4.58
C PHE A 50 -5.82 -5.00 5.91
N GLY A 51 -5.42 -4.24 6.93
CA GLY A 51 -5.18 -4.72 8.28
C GLY A 51 -6.02 -3.96 9.30
N GLU A 52 -6.70 -4.72 10.15
CA GLU A 52 -7.45 -4.28 11.33
C GLU A 52 -6.81 -4.89 12.59
N ASN A 53 -6.95 -4.26 13.75
CA ASN A 53 -6.50 -4.80 15.05
C ASN A 53 -7.66 -5.42 15.83
#